data_AF-A0A842RFX8-F1
#
_entry.id   AF-A0A842RFX8-F1
#
_cell.length_a   1.000
_cell.length_b   1.000
_cell.length_c   1.000
_cell.angle_alpha   90.00
_cell.angle_beta   90.00
_cell.angle_gamma   90.00
#
_symmetry.space_group_name_H-M   'P 1'
#
loop_
_entity.id
_entity.type
_entity.pdbx_description
1 polymer ?
#
loop_
_entity_poly.entity_id
_entity_poly.type
_entity_poly.pdbx_seq_one_letter_code
_entity_poly.pdbx_strand_id
1 'polypeptide(L)'
;MALNGDSVQIVGNSREPLPGTPGIAAENETGSNLNRGLIALSAGLAVGVSGLGAALALGTAASAASAAITEKPETFGKLLVLLALIEAIAIYGFVIAFVLTGQM
;
A
#
# COMPACT_ATOMS: atom_id res chain seq x y z
N MET A 1 0.26 -62.06 -8.29
CA MET A 1 1.65 -62.51 -8.01
C MET A 1 2.58 -61.59 -8.81
N ALA A 2 3.36 -60.74 -8.10
CA ALA A 2 4.42 -59.83 -8.59
C ALA A 2 4.01 -58.59 -9.44
N LEU A 3 4.42 -57.30 -9.30
CA LEU A 3 5.22 -56.45 -8.38
C LEU A 3 4.90 -54.94 -8.64
N ASN A 4 5.11 -54.06 -7.64
CA ASN A 4 5.35 -52.59 -7.70
C ASN A 4 4.25 -51.67 -8.31
N GLY A 5 3.67 -50.69 -7.62
CA GLY A 5 4.33 -49.64 -6.86
C GLY A 5 4.62 -48.43 -7.76
N ASP A 6 3.65 -47.51 -7.88
CA ASP A 6 3.82 -46.09 -8.24
C ASP A 6 4.38 -45.71 -9.63
N SER A 7 3.55 -45.75 -10.68
CA SER A 7 3.85 -45.11 -11.97
C SER A 7 2.72 -44.21 -12.47
N VAL A 8 2.11 -43.45 -11.56
CA VAL A 8 1.20 -42.37 -11.92
C VAL A 8 1.73 -41.10 -11.24
N GLN A 9 2.03 -40.06 -12.02
CA GLN A 9 2.48 -38.70 -11.64
C GLN A 9 3.99 -38.38 -11.75
N ILE A 10 4.63 -38.56 -12.91
CA ILE A 10 5.84 -37.75 -13.25
C ILE A 10 5.71 -37.29 -14.71
N VAL A 11 5.93 -35.98 -14.91
CA VAL A 11 5.85 -35.21 -16.18
C VAL A 11 4.47 -34.62 -16.49
N GLY A 12 4.10 -33.57 -15.75
CA GLY A 12 2.92 -32.78 -16.13
C GLY A 12 2.47 -31.63 -15.22
N ASN A 13 3.34 -30.98 -14.43
CA ASN A 13 3.17 -29.58 -13.97
C ASN A 13 4.36 -29.12 -13.07
N SER A 14 5.59 -29.18 -13.59
CA SER A 14 6.73 -28.54 -12.93
C SER A 14 6.67 -27.03 -13.17
N ARG A 15 6.00 -26.30 -12.26
CA ARG A 15 6.26 -24.86 -12.08
C ARG A 15 7.44 -24.64 -11.14
N GLU A 16 8.47 -25.48 -11.25
CA GLU A 16 9.71 -25.26 -10.51
C GLU A 16 10.50 -24.15 -11.22
N PRO A 17 10.82 -23.04 -10.53
CA PRO A 17 11.61 -21.97 -11.11
C PRO A 17 13.00 -22.48 -11.49
N LEU A 18 13.47 -22.12 -12.68
CA LEU A 18 14.77 -22.51 -13.19
C LEU A 18 15.91 -21.96 -12.31
N PRO A 19 16.96 -22.76 -12.03
CA PRO A 19 18.13 -22.31 -11.30
C PRO A 19 18.82 -21.18 -12.10
N GLY A 20 18.88 -19.98 -11.50
CA GLY A 20 19.46 -18.78 -12.11
C GLY A 20 18.48 -17.65 -12.43
N THR A 21 17.18 -17.84 -12.17
CA THR A 21 16.23 -16.71 -12.24
C THR A 21 16.34 -15.92 -10.92
N PRO A 22 16.61 -14.60 -10.92
CA PRO A 22 16.40 -13.76 -9.75
C PRO A 22 14.88 -13.63 -9.53
N GLY A 23 14.28 -14.70 -9.00
CA GLY A 23 13.00 -14.62 -8.34
C GLY A 23 13.20 -13.73 -7.12
N ILE A 24 12.52 -12.60 -7.09
CA ILE A 24 12.46 -11.62 -5.99
C ILE A 24 11.86 -12.19 -4.68
N ALA A 25 11.90 -13.49 -4.48
CA ALA A 25 11.46 -14.18 -3.27
C ALA A 25 12.69 -14.58 -2.44
N ALA A 26 13.26 -13.61 -1.73
CA ALA A 26 14.09 -13.91 -0.57
C ALA A 26 13.15 -14.30 0.58
N GLU A 27 12.74 -15.57 0.63
CA GLU A 27 12.02 -16.16 1.76
C GLU A 27 13.04 -16.76 2.74
N ASN A 28 12.99 -16.35 4.01
CA ASN A 28 13.85 -16.86 5.08
C ASN A 28 13.02 -17.03 6.36
N GLU A 29 12.97 -18.24 6.92
CA GLU A 29 11.95 -18.68 7.87
C GLU A 29 12.17 -18.28 9.34
N THR A 30 13.35 -17.79 9.74
CA THR A 30 13.53 -16.97 10.96
C THR A 30 13.13 -15.50 10.74
N GLY A 31 13.01 -15.13 9.46
CA GLY A 31 12.62 -13.81 8.98
C GLY A 31 11.14 -13.50 9.10
N SER A 32 10.26 -14.42 9.54
CA SER A 32 8.81 -14.15 9.67
C SER A 32 8.49 -12.96 10.59
N ASN A 33 9.14 -12.88 11.76
CA ASN A 33 8.92 -11.77 12.71
C ASN A 33 9.60 -10.47 12.27
N LEU A 34 10.82 -10.56 11.72
CA LEU A 34 11.55 -9.40 11.20
C LEU A 34 10.84 -8.82 9.97
N ASN A 35 10.37 -9.67 9.07
CA ASN A 35 9.59 -9.30 7.89
C ASN A 35 8.28 -8.62 8.31
N ARG A 36 7.53 -9.19 9.25
CA ARG A 36 6.34 -8.52 9.84
C ARG A 36 6.68 -7.16 10.44
N GLY A 37 7.79 -7.04 11.16
CA GLY A 37 8.27 -5.77 11.70
C GLY A 37 8.61 -4.73 10.63
N LEU A 38 9.28 -5.16 9.55
CA LEU A 38 9.61 -4.30 8.40
C LEU A 38 8.37 -3.89 7.61
N ILE A 39 7.40 -4.79 7.43
CA ILE A 39 6.09 -4.48 6.84
C ILE A 39 5.37 -3.43 7.70
N ALA A 40 5.30 -3.59 9.02
CA ALA A 40 4.66 -2.63 9.91
C ALA A 40 5.36 -1.25 9.88
N LEU A 41 6.69 -1.23 9.87
CA LEU A 41 7.48 0.00 9.78
C LEU A 41 7.24 0.73 8.45
N SER A 42 7.29 0.00 7.33
CA SER A 42 7.05 0.57 5.99
C SER A 42 5.60 1.03 5.80
N ALA A 43 4.63 0.32 6.36
CA ALA A 43 3.23 0.75 6.40
C ALA A 43 3.06 2.06 7.16
N GLY A 44 3.64 2.18 8.37
CA GLY A 44 3.63 3.42 9.14
C GLY A 44 4.32 4.58 8.41
N LEU A 45 5.45 4.33 7.75
CA LEU A 45 6.16 5.32 6.94
C LEU A 45 5.33 5.78 5.73
N ALA A 46 4.64 4.87 5.04
CA ALA A 46 3.79 5.21 3.90
C ALA A 46 2.66 6.18 4.30
N VAL A 47 1.99 5.92 5.43
CA VAL A 47 0.95 6.83 5.96
C VAL A 47 1.57 8.13 6.45
N GLY A 48 2.67 8.07 7.21
CA GLY A 48 3.31 9.25 7.79
C GLY A 48 3.81 10.24 6.74
N VAL A 49 4.54 9.76 5.73
CA VAL A 49 5.09 10.61 4.66
C VAL A 49 3.98 11.16 3.76
N SER A 50 2.98 10.34 3.43
CA SER A 50 1.83 10.81 2.65
C SER A 50 1.02 11.88 3.39
N GLY A 51 0.71 11.64 4.66
CA GLY A 51 -0.01 12.57 5.52
C GLY A 51 0.74 13.88 5.73
N LEU A 52 2.07 13.83 5.87
CA LEU A 52 2.90 15.05 5.94
C LEU A 52 2.82 15.87 4.65
N GLY A 53 2.92 15.23 3.49
CA GLY A 53 2.76 15.92 2.20
C GLY A 53 1.38 16.55 2.03
N ALA A 54 0.33 15.80 2.36
CA ALA A 54 -1.04 16.27 2.32
C ALA A 54 -1.27 17.44 3.29
N ALA A 55 -0.81 17.35 4.54
CA ALA A 55 -1.00 18.40 5.54
C ALA A 55 -0.32 19.73 5.17
N LEU A 56 0.87 19.68 4.57
CA LEU A 56 1.58 20.88 4.12
C LEU A 56 0.85 21.58 2.98
N ALA A 57 0.36 20.81 2.00
CA ALA A 57 -0.47 21.35 0.92
C ALA A 57 -1.80 21.88 1.46
N LEU A 58 -2.46 21.11 2.32
CA LEU A 58 -3.76 21.43 2.88
C LEU A 58 -3.72 22.70 3.74
N GLY A 59 -2.71 22.89 4.58
CA GLY A 59 -2.63 24.06 5.46
C GLY A 59 -2.61 25.38 4.68
N THR A 60 -1.89 25.42 3.56
CA THR A 60 -1.87 26.61 2.69
C THR A 60 -3.17 26.78 1.92
N ALA A 61 -3.73 25.69 1.36
CA ALA A 61 -5.01 25.74 0.65
C ALA A 61 -6.19 26.11 1.56
N ALA A 62 -6.22 25.60 2.79
CA ALA A 62 -7.29 25.82 3.76
C ALA A 62 -7.31 27.25 4.30
N SER A 63 -6.15 27.86 4.50
CA SER A 63 -6.07 29.27 4.93
C SER A 63 -6.60 30.21 3.84
N ALA A 64 -6.21 29.99 2.58
CA ALA A 64 -6.77 30.73 1.44
C ALA A 64 -8.27 30.47 1.24
N ALA A 65 -8.71 29.22 1.39
CA ALA A 65 -10.13 28.85 1.29
C ALA A 65 -10.97 29.55 2.37
N SER A 66 -10.48 29.63 3.61
CA SER A 66 -11.19 30.28 4.73
C SER A 66 -11.39 31.78 4.47
N ALA A 67 -10.38 32.45 3.92
CA ALA A 67 -10.49 33.85 3.50
C ALA A 67 -11.51 34.02 2.35
N ALA A 68 -11.46 33.14 1.35
CA ALA A 68 -12.39 33.16 0.22
C ALA A 68 -13.86 32.90 0.63
N ILE A 69 -14.10 31.99 1.58
CA ILE A 69 -15.43 31.70 2.12
C ILE A 69 -16.01 32.92 2.85
N THR A 70 -15.15 33.70 3.53
CA THR A 70 -15.58 34.92 4.24
C THR A 70 -16.07 35.98 3.26
N GLU A 71 -15.43 36.12 2.09
CA GLU A 71 -15.88 37.06 1.05
C GLU A 71 -17.05 36.55 0.22
N LYS A 72 -17.05 35.26 -0.12
CA LYS A 72 -17.98 34.64 -1.08
C LYS A 72 -18.46 33.30 -0.53
N PRO A 73 -19.47 33.29 0.35
CA PRO A 73 -19.94 32.08 1.01
C PRO A 73 -20.49 31.05 0.01
N GLU A 74 -20.93 31.47 -1.18
CA GLU A 74 -21.40 30.54 -2.22
C GLU A 74 -20.28 29.62 -2.76
N THR A 75 -19.01 29.97 -2.51
CA THR A 75 -17.86 29.16 -2.97
C THR A 75 -17.52 27.99 -2.03
N PHE A 76 -18.15 27.91 -0.85
CA PHE A 76 -17.86 26.88 0.17
C PHE A 76 -17.84 25.46 -0.40
N GLY A 77 -18.87 25.07 -1.16
CA GLY A 77 -18.96 23.72 -1.72
C GLY A 77 -17.82 23.38 -2.69
N LYS A 78 -17.44 24.33 -3.56
CA LYS A 78 -16.32 24.13 -4.50
C LYS A 78 -14.98 24.00 -3.76
N LEU A 79 -14.77 24.83 -2.74
CA LEU A 79 -13.55 24.80 -1.95
C LEU A 79 -13.43 23.52 -1.12
N LEU A 80 -14.54 23.01 -0.60
CA LEU A 80 -14.58 21.73 0.13
C LEU A 80 -14.18 20.56 -0.77
N VAL A 81 -14.68 20.53 -2.02
CA VAL A 81 -14.28 19.50 -3.00
C VAL A 81 -12.77 19.57 -3.32
N LEU A 82 -12.22 20.77 -3.51
CA LEU A 82 -10.78 20.93 -3.77
C LEU A 82 -9.93 20.50 -2.57
N LEU A 83 -10.34 20.85 -1.35
CA LEU A 83 -9.67 20.39 -0.12
C LEU A 83 -9.75 18.86 0.02
N ALA A 84 -10.89 18.24 -0.30
CA ALA A 84 -11.04 16.79 -0.28
C ALA A 84 -10.14 16.09 -1.32
N LEU A 85 -9.88 16.72 -2.48
CA LEU A 85 -8.91 16.20 -3.44
C LEU A 85 -7.48 16.22 -2.90
N ILE A 86 -7.11 17.21 -2.08
CA ILE A 86 -5.79 17.24 -1.42
C ILE A 86 -5.68 16.07 -0.42
N GLU A 87 -6.73 15.82 0.37
CA GLU A 87 -6.78 14.71 1.32
C GLU A 87 -6.72 13.31 0.66
N ALA A 88 -7.10 13.19 -0.62
CA ALA A 88 -6.98 11.94 -1.35
C ALA A 88 -5.54 11.41 -1.38
N ILE A 89 -4.53 12.28 -1.27
CA ILE A 89 -3.11 11.89 -1.17
C ILE A 89 -2.88 11.10 0.13
N ALA A 90 -3.34 11.62 1.27
CA ALA A 90 -3.25 10.93 2.55
C ALA A 90 -4.00 9.59 2.54
N ILE A 91 -5.20 9.56 1.94
CA ILE A 91 -6.00 8.34 1.81
C ILE A 91 -5.28 7.30 0.95
N TYR A 92 -4.60 7.69 -0.14
CA TYR A 92 -3.79 6.76 -0.92
C TYR A 92 -2.66 6.14 -0.10
N GLY A 93 -1.98 6.93 0.74
CA GLY A 93 -0.95 6.41 1.66
C GLY A 93 -1.52 5.42 2.68
N PHE A 94 -2.73 5.70 3.18
CA PHE A 94 -3.47 4.80 4.07
C PHE A 94 -3.88 3.50 3.38
N VAL A 95 -4.38 3.56 2.14
CA VAL A 95 -4.73 2.38 1.34
C VAL A 95 -3.50 1.49 1.12
N ILE A 96 -2.35 2.09 0.76
CA ILE A 96 -1.09 1.35 0.57
C ILE A 96 -0.70 0.61 1.85
N ALA A 97 -0.84 1.23 3.03
CA ALA A 97 -0.54 0.59 4.30
C ALA A 97 -1.44 -0.62 4.60
N PHE A 98 -2.72 -0.56 4.23
CA PHE A 98 -3.63 -1.71 4.34
C PHE A 98 -3.27 -2.85 3.41
N VAL A 99 -2.92 -2.54 2.16
CA VAL A 99 -2.42 -3.52 1.19
C VAL A 99 -1.15 -4.18 1.70
N LEU A 100 -0.23 -3.40 2.27
CA LEU A 100 1.03 -3.92 2.80
C LEU A 100 0.84 -4.84 4.01
N THR A 101 -0.15 -4.55 4.85
CA THR A 101 -0.49 -5.34 6.03
C THR A 101 -1.36 -6.57 5.68
N GLY A 102 -1.74 -6.74 4.40
CA GLY A 102 -2.58 -7.85 3.94
C GLY A 102 -3.98 -7.82 4.54
N GLN A 103 -4.51 -6.64 4.85
CA GLN A 103 -5.84 -6.45 5.43
C GLN A 103 -6.94 -6.27 4.36
N MET A 104 -6.57 -6.41 3.09
CA MET A 104 -7.42 -6.30 1.90
C MET A 104 -6.98 -7.37 0.89
#